data_AF-A0A174B750-F1
#
_entry.id   AF-A0A174B750-F1
#
_cell.length_a   1.000
_cell.length_b   1.000
_cell.length_c   1.000
_cell.angle_alpha   90.00
_cell.angle_beta   90.00
_cell.angle_gamma   90.00
#
_symmetry.space_group_name_H-M   'P 1'
#
loop_
_entity.id
_entity.type
_entity.pdbx_description
1 polymer ?
#
loop_
_entity_poly.entity_id
_entity_poly.type
_entity_poly.pdbx_seq_one_letter_code
_entity_poly.pdbx_strand_id
1 'polypeptide(L)'
;MSTLTDSFPESVTVSGVEYPIHADFHTVLRCFEIQGRKAELSEDDLLFMLRLFYNVKRMTVTEEHIDRMFWFFSCGREKEKKKFPRKIAGINDKQPFDFEEDADLIYAGFMQQYGIDLQESSMHWWKFMILLENLGNGTRLQKVMEYRTIDTGNKNLSKTEQEFYRAMQRYYGLEPKLPPMSEKERLIEEALIHGGDVSKLL
;
A
#
# COMPACT_ATOMS: atom_id res chain seq x y z
N MET A 1 12.97 6.33 17.96
CA MET A 1 14.03 5.40 17.55
C MET A 1 14.88 6.03 16.47
N SER A 2 16.19 5.93 16.61
CA SER A 2 17.18 6.29 15.59
C SER A 2 17.62 5.01 14.88
N THR A 3 17.50 4.97 13.55
CA THR A 3 17.94 3.83 12.72
C THR A 3 19.44 3.57 12.77
N LEU A 4 20.23 4.51 13.30
CA LEU A 4 21.68 4.42 13.41
C LEU A 4 22.16 3.78 14.71
N THR A 5 21.34 3.80 15.77
CA THR A 5 21.76 3.38 17.12
C THR A 5 20.84 2.33 17.74
N ASP A 6 19.59 2.25 17.27
CA ASP A 6 18.58 1.36 17.81
C ASP A 6 18.34 0.21 16.83
N SER A 7 18.12 -1.00 17.35
CA SER A 7 17.64 -2.12 16.55
C SER A 7 16.16 -1.94 16.22
N PHE A 8 15.73 -2.49 15.09
CA PHE A 8 14.31 -2.53 14.75
C PHE A 8 13.53 -3.50 15.67
N PRO A 9 12.24 -3.24 15.93
CA PRO A 9 11.48 -4.04 16.89
C PRO A 9 11.15 -5.44 16.35
N GLU A 10 11.58 -6.48 17.07
CA GLU A 10 11.24 -7.89 16.79
C GLU A 10 10.02 -8.37 17.62
N SER A 11 9.39 -7.45 18.34
CA SER A 11 8.23 -7.68 19.20
C SER A 11 7.35 -6.44 19.28
N VAL A 12 6.10 -6.62 19.72
CA VAL A 12 5.18 -5.53 20.06
C VAL A 12 4.55 -5.76 21.43
N THR A 13 4.34 -4.69 22.20
CA THR A 13 3.67 -4.77 23.50
C THR A 13 2.17 -4.63 23.36
N VAL A 14 1.43 -5.62 23.86
CA VAL A 14 -0.04 -5.62 23.95
C VAL A 14 -0.45 -5.85 25.40
N SER A 15 -1.19 -4.91 25.99
CA SER A 15 -1.66 -4.98 27.38
C SER A 15 -0.53 -5.25 28.39
N GLY A 16 0.64 -4.65 28.14
CA GLY A 16 1.85 -4.82 28.97
C GLY A 16 2.62 -6.12 28.76
N VAL A 17 2.15 -7.01 27.87
CA VAL A 17 2.84 -8.26 27.51
C VAL A 17 3.56 -8.07 26.18
N GLU A 18 4.81 -8.50 26.11
CA GLU A 18 5.61 -8.49 24.89
C GLU A 18 5.31 -9.71 24.03
N TYR A 19 4.93 -9.48 22.77
CA TYR A 19 4.65 -10.52 21.79
C TYR A 19 5.70 -10.51 20.68
N PRO A 20 6.42 -11.62 20.43
CA PRO A 20 7.33 -11.72 19.29
C PRO A 20 6.53 -11.69 17.98
N ILE A 21 7.14 -11.13 16.94
CA ILE A 21 6.51 -10.97 15.62
C ILE A 21 7.38 -11.56 14.51
N HIS A 22 6.75 -11.87 13.38
CA HIS A 22 7.44 -12.16 12.13
C HIS A 22 7.69 -10.83 11.39
N ALA A 23 8.79 -10.17 11.75
CA ALA A 23 9.11 -8.82 11.30
C ALA A 23 9.61 -8.71 9.84
N ASP A 24 9.79 -9.85 9.15
CA ASP A 24 10.29 -9.88 7.77
C ASP A 24 9.31 -9.22 6.78
N PHE A 25 9.85 -8.52 5.77
CA PHE A 25 9.05 -7.82 4.79
C PHE A 25 8.09 -8.73 4.00
N HIS A 26 8.43 -10.00 3.77
CA HIS A 26 7.54 -10.95 3.11
C HIS A 26 6.24 -11.17 3.90
N THR A 27 6.32 -11.20 5.24
CA THR A 27 5.14 -11.35 6.09
C THR A 27 4.18 -10.17 5.87
N VAL A 28 4.72 -8.96 5.88
CA VAL A 28 3.91 -7.75 5.73
C VAL A 28 3.34 -7.62 4.32
N LEU A 29 4.11 -7.98 3.28
CA LEU A 29 3.61 -8.00 1.91
C LEU A 29 2.46 -9.00 1.71
N ARG A 30 2.54 -10.20 2.31
CA ARG A 30 1.42 -11.16 2.30
C ARG A 30 0.18 -10.59 2.99
N CYS A 31 0.35 -9.85 4.08
CA CYS A 31 -0.75 -9.14 4.73
C CYS A 31 -1.38 -8.08 3.80
N PHE A 32 -0.57 -7.32 3.06
CA PHE A 32 -1.08 -6.36 2.07
C PHE A 32 -1.76 -7.03 0.87
N GLU A 33 -1.31 -8.21 0.44
CA GLU A 33 -1.96 -9.00 -0.61
C GLU A 33 -3.36 -9.45 -0.19
N ILE A 34 -3.53 -9.90 1.06
CA ILE A 34 -4.85 -10.24 1.64
C ILE A 34 -5.78 -9.03 1.63
N GLN A 35 -5.28 -7.87 2.05
CA GLN A 35 -6.03 -6.62 2.05
C GLN A 35 -6.34 -6.13 0.62
N GLY A 36 -5.38 -6.22 -0.28
CA GLY A 36 -5.45 -5.67 -1.63
C GLY A 36 -6.48 -6.36 -2.53
N ARG A 37 -6.91 -7.57 -2.20
CA ARG A 37 -7.92 -8.36 -2.92
C ARG A 37 -9.36 -8.00 -2.58
N LYS A 38 -9.58 -7.12 -1.60
CA LYS A 38 -10.90 -6.90 -1.00
C LYS A 38 -11.13 -5.43 -0.71
N ALA A 39 -12.38 -4.99 -0.85
CA ALA A 39 -12.76 -3.64 -0.44
C ALA A 39 -12.84 -3.49 1.09
N GLU A 40 -13.22 -4.57 1.78
CA GLU A 40 -13.27 -4.67 3.24
C GLU A 40 -12.66 -5.99 3.70
N LEU A 41 -11.95 -5.96 4.84
CA LEU A 41 -11.38 -7.14 5.46
C LEU A 41 -12.46 -7.87 6.27
N SER A 42 -12.64 -9.17 6.04
CA SER A 42 -13.46 -10.01 6.91
C SER A 42 -12.74 -10.32 8.24
N GLU A 43 -13.48 -10.80 9.24
CA GLU A 43 -12.90 -11.26 10.50
C GLU A 43 -11.88 -12.39 10.29
N ASP A 44 -12.18 -13.33 9.39
CA ASP A 44 -11.28 -14.44 9.04
C ASP A 44 -9.98 -13.94 8.39
N ASP A 45 -10.05 -12.94 7.52
CA ASP A 45 -8.87 -12.33 6.91
C ASP A 45 -7.99 -11.67 7.97
N LEU A 46 -8.61 -10.91 8.87
CA LEU A 46 -7.90 -10.23 9.95
C LEU A 46 -7.24 -11.22 10.91
N LEU A 47 -7.95 -12.29 11.26
CA LEU A 47 -7.42 -13.36 12.08
C LEU A 47 -6.26 -14.08 11.39
N PHE A 48 -6.34 -14.29 10.07
CA PHE A 48 -5.25 -14.87 9.29
C PHE A 48 -4.03 -13.94 9.25
N MET A 49 -4.20 -12.64 9.01
CA MET A 49 -3.12 -11.65 9.07
C MET A 49 -2.44 -11.62 10.45
N LEU A 50 -3.23 -11.63 11.53
CA LEU A 50 -2.71 -11.68 12.89
C LEU A 50 -1.87 -12.94 13.16
N ARG A 51 -2.29 -14.09 12.64
CA ARG A 51 -1.53 -15.35 12.74
C ARG A 51 -0.25 -15.35 11.91
N LEU A 52 -0.23 -14.67 10.77
CA LEU A 52 0.98 -14.47 9.98
C LEU A 52 1.96 -13.53 10.70
N PHE A 53 1.44 -12.49 11.35
CA PHE A 53 2.25 -11.43 11.96
C PHE A 53 2.82 -11.82 13.34
N TYR A 54 2.00 -12.36 14.24
CA TYR A 54 2.43 -12.70 15.59
C TYR A 54 3.03 -14.11 15.64
N ASN A 55 4.28 -14.21 16.11
CA ASN A 55 5.02 -15.48 16.21
C ASN A 55 4.68 -16.24 17.50
N VAL A 56 3.39 -16.55 17.68
CA VAL A 56 2.90 -17.27 18.86
C VAL A 56 1.89 -18.34 18.48
N LYS A 57 1.96 -19.50 19.14
CA LYS A 57 1.07 -20.63 18.85
C LYS A 57 -0.39 -20.38 19.27
N ARG A 58 -0.58 -19.61 20.35
CA ARG A 58 -1.89 -19.28 20.92
C ARG A 58 -1.83 -17.86 21.47
N MET A 59 -2.81 -17.06 21.11
CA MET A 59 -3.07 -15.75 21.71
C MET A 59 -4.57 -15.53 21.77
N THR A 60 -5.01 -14.74 22.75
CA THR A 60 -6.36 -14.18 22.74
C THR A 60 -6.30 -12.87 21.98
N VAL A 61 -6.90 -12.82 20.80
CA VAL A 61 -6.91 -11.62 19.97
C VAL A 61 -7.78 -10.55 20.62
N THR A 62 -7.28 -9.32 20.63
CA THR A 62 -7.99 -8.11 21.08
C THR A 62 -7.80 -7.01 20.04
N GLU A 63 -8.58 -5.94 20.12
CA GLU A 63 -8.41 -4.74 19.26
C GLU A 63 -6.98 -4.19 19.34
N GLU A 64 -6.36 -4.21 20.53
CA GLU A 64 -4.98 -3.75 20.70
C GLU A 64 -3.97 -4.57 19.87
N HIS A 65 -4.22 -5.86 19.61
CA HIS A 65 -3.36 -6.65 18.71
C HIS A 65 -3.45 -6.14 17.26
N ILE A 66 -4.65 -5.78 16.82
CA ILE A 66 -4.90 -5.24 15.49
C ILE A 66 -4.20 -3.88 15.35
N ASP A 67 -4.37 -3.01 16.34
CA ASP A 67 -3.73 -1.70 16.37
C ASP A 67 -2.21 -1.79 16.36
N ARG A 68 -1.63 -2.72 17.14
CA ARG A 68 -0.17 -2.93 17.19
C ARG A 68 0.38 -3.48 15.89
N MET A 69 -0.34 -4.38 15.22
CA MET A 69 0.04 -4.87 13.89
C MET A 69 0.07 -3.72 12.87
N PHE A 70 -0.98 -2.90 12.79
CA PHE A 70 -1.01 -1.77 11.87
C PHE A 70 -0.02 -0.65 12.23
N TRP A 71 0.24 -0.44 13.52
CA TRP A 71 1.34 0.44 13.98
C TRP A 71 2.69 -0.06 13.45
N PHE A 72 2.96 -1.37 13.53
CA PHE A 72 4.18 -1.95 13.00
C PHE A 72 4.26 -1.82 11.47
N PHE A 73 3.18 -2.09 10.75
CA PHE A 73 3.11 -1.90 9.28
C PHE A 73 3.39 -0.44 8.89
N SER A 74 3.00 0.51 9.74
CA SER A 74 3.26 1.94 9.57
C SER A 74 4.70 2.36 9.94
N CYS A 75 5.60 1.40 10.18
CA CYS A 75 6.97 1.63 10.66
C CYS A 75 7.03 2.36 12.01
N GLY A 76 6.04 2.13 12.86
CA GLY A 76 5.89 2.81 14.14
C GLY A 76 5.64 4.32 14.04
N ARG A 77 5.36 4.82 12.83
CA ARG A 77 5.05 6.23 12.57
C ARG A 77 3.58 6.46 12.89
N GLU A 78 3.32 7.35 13.84
CA GLU A 78 1.96 7.85 14.06
C GLU A 78 1.51 8.71 12.88
N LYS A 79 0.19 8.86 12.69
CA LYS A 79 -0.35 9.82 11.72
C LYS A 79 0.13 11.22 12.11
N GLU A 80 1.10 11.76 11.39
CA GLU A 80 1.58 13.12 11.64
C GLU A 80 0.40 14.09 11.56
N LYS A 81 0.25 14.96 12.56
CA LYS A 81 -0.77 16.02 12.55
C LYS A 81 -0.53 17.05 11.44
N LYS A 82 0.69 17.12 10.89
CA LYS A 82 1.06 18.04 9.81
C LYS A 82 0.75 17.41 8.46
N LYS A 83 -0.21 17.98 7.74
CA LYS A 83 -0.47 17.59 6.35
C LYS A 83 0.62 18.17 5.45
N PHE A 84 1.30 17.31 4.69
CA PHE A 84 2.21 17.75 3.63
C PHE A 84 1.45 18.66 2.66
N PRO A 85 1.96 19.86 2.31
CA PRO A 85 1.24 20.82 1.48
C PRO A 85 1.28 20.41 0.00
N ARG A 86 0.60 19.31 -0.34
CA ARG A 86 0.56 18.69 -1.68
C ARG A 86 0.27 19.68 -2.81
N LYS A 87 -0.71 20.58 -2.61
CA LYS A 87 -1.05 21.63 -3.60
C LYS A 87 0.12 22.57 -3.91
N ILE A 88 0.90 22.96 -2.91
CA ILE A 88 2.08 23.83 -3.10
C ILE A 88 3.19 23.03 -3.77
N ALA A 89 3.34 21.75 -3.43
CA ALA A 89 4.29 20.84 -4.07
C ALA A 89 3.88 20.41 -5.49
N GLY A 90 2.68 20.78 -5.97
CA GLY A 90 2.18 20.37 -7.28
C GLY A 90 1.87 18.89 -7.40
N ILE A 91 1.44 18.27 -6.30
CA ILE A 91 1.15 16.83 -6.18
C ILE A 91 -0.35 16.66 -5.86
N ASN A 92 -0.97 15.63 -6.43
CA ASN A 92 -2.36 15.24 -6.22
C ASN A 92 -2.50 14.22 -5.06
N ASP A 93 -3.72 13.74 -4.82
CA ASP A 93 -4.03 12.78 -3.74
C ASP A 93 -4.10 11.31 -4.23
N LYS A 94 -3.72 11.03 -5.48
CA LYS A 94 -3.69 9.66 -6.02
C LYS A 94 -2.63 8.82 -5.31
N GLN A 95 -2.89 7.52 -5.25
CA GLN A 95 -1.95 6.54 -4.75
C GLN A 95 -0.69 6.51 -5.64
N PRO A 96 0.52 6.65 -5.06
CA PRO A 96 1.77 6.70 -5.83
C PRO A 96 2.15 5.34 -6.43
N PHE A 97 1.97 4.27 -5.68
CA PHE A 97 2.31 2.90 -6.09
C PHE A 97 1.45 1.88 -5.34
N ASP A 98 1.37 0.68 -5.87
CA ASP A 98 0.76 -0.50 -5.25
C ASP A 98 1.78 -1.64 -5.23
N PHE A 99 1.86 -2.39 -4.13
CA PHE A 99 2.88 -3.44 -3.97
C PHE A 99 2.71 -4.59 -4.96
N GLU A 100 1.48 -4.88 -5.40
CA GLU A 100 1.19 -5.97 -6.33
C GLU A 100 1.38 -5.50 -7.78
N GLU A 101 0.77 -4.37 -8.16
CA GLU A 101 0.88 -3.84 -9.52
C GLU A 101 2.30 -3.40 -9.87
N ASP A 102 3.07 -2.90 -8.90
CA ASP A 102 4.43 -2.41 -9.12
C ASP A 102 5.51 -3.38 -8.62
N ALA A 103 5.18 -4.64 -8.33
CA ALA A 103 6.11 -5.64 -7.79
C ALA A 103 7.41 -5.72 -8.59
N ASP A 104 7.32 -5.82 -9.92
CA ASP A 104 8.48 -5.89 -10.81
C ASP A 104 9.31 -4.60 -10.81
N LEU A 105 8.66 -3.44 -10.70
CA LEU A 105 9.35 -2.15 -10.64
C LEU A 105 10.06 -1.96 -9.30
N ILE A 106 9.46 -2.44 -8.21
CA ILE A 106 10.07 -2.48 -6.89
C ILE A 106 11.29 -3.40 -6.92
N TYR A 107 11.14 -4.63 -7.42
CA TYR A 107 12.25 -5.59 -7.57
C TYR A 107 13.40 -4.99 -8.39
N ALA A 108 13.11 -4.50 -9.59
CA ALA A 108 14.10 -3.88 -10.46
C ALA A 108 14.76 -2.66 -9.81
N GLY A 109 14.00 -1.85 -9.07
CA GLY A 109 14.51 -0.69 -8.33
C GLY A 109 15.51 -1.08 -7.24
N PHE A 110 15.20 -2.10 -6.44
CA PHE A 110 16.10 -2.60 -5.40
C PHE A 110 17.39 -3.19 -5.99
N MET A 111 17.27 -3.99 -7.05
CA MET A 111 18.41 -4.55 -7.76
C MET A 111 19.29 -3.44 -8.37
N GLN A 112 18.69 -2.47 -9.06
CA GLN A 112 19.39 -1.35 -9.69
C GLN A 112 20.12 -0.46 -8.67
N GLN A 113 19.45 -0.08 -7.58
CA GLN A 113 19.94 0.95 -6.66
C GLN A 113 20.86 0.38 -5.58
N TYR A 114 20.54 -0.82 -5.07
CA TYR A 114 21.19 -1.39 -3.89
C TYR A 114 21.89 -2.71 -4.19
N GLY A 115 21.70 -3.31 -5.37
CA GLY A 115 22.21 -4.65 -5.67
C GLY A 115 21.57 -5.73 -4.79
N ILE A 116 20.33 -5.51 -4.34
CA ILE A 116 19.60 -6.43 -3.46
C ILE A 116 18.64 -7.25 -4.31
N ASP A 117 18.83 -8.56 -4.33
CA ASP A 117 17.84 -9.50 -4.83
C ASP A 117 16.76 -9.74 -3.77
N LEU A 118 15.56 -9.21 -3.98
CA LEU A 118 14.46 -9.36 -3.01
C LEU A 118 13.93 -10.79 -2.92
N GLN A 119 14.13 -11.65 -3.94
CA GLN A 119 13.67 -13.04 -3.87
C GLN A 119 14.60 -13.90 -2.99
N GLU A 120 15.87 -13.50 -2.86
CA GLU A 120 16.88 -14.23 -2.07
C GLU A 120 17.14 -13.58 -0.70
N SER A 121 16.64 -12.36 -0.47
CA SER A 121 16.90 -11.59 0.75
C SER A 121 15.85 -11.81 1.81
N SER A 122 16.25 -11.85 3.09
CA SER A 122 15.36 -11.66 4.23
C SER A 122 15.78 -10.40 4.98
N MET A 123 14.80 -9.55 5.34
CA MET A 123 15.07 -8.33 6.09
C MET A 123 13.84 -7.81 6.83
N HIS A 124 14.10 -7.07 7.92
CA HIS A 124 13.07 -6.40 8.69
C HIS A 124 12.24 -5.42 7.82
N TRP A 125 10.92 -5.43 7.99
CA TRP A 125 9.95 -4.61 7.26
C TRP A 125 10.34 -3.13 7.21
N TRP A 126 10.77 -2.56 8.34
CA TRP A 126 11.13 -1.14 8.40
C TRP A 126 12.39 -0.84 7.58
N LYS A 127 13.35 -1.77 7.50
CA LYS A 127 14.53 -1.62 6.63
C LYS A 127 14.12 -1.64 5.16
N PHE A 128 13.25 -2.58 4.78
CA PHE A 128 12.68 -2.65 3.43
C PHE A 128 11.97 -1.33 3.07
N MET A 129 11.12 -0.80 3.95
CA MET A 129 10.41 0.46 3.71
C MET A 129 11.36 1.66 3.60
N ILE A 130 12.40 1.75 4.44
CA ILE A 130 13.41 2.81 4.32
C ILE A 130 14.08 2.77 2.95
N LEU A 131 14.47 1.59 2.47
CA LEU A 131 15.09 1.45 1.15
C LEU A 131 14.11 1.80 0.02
N LEU A 132 12.88 1.31 0.09
CA LEU A 132 11.85 1.59 -0.90
C LEU A 132 11.53 3.10 -1.00
N GLU A 133 11.33 3.75 0.14
CA GLU A 133 11.02 5.19 0.23
C GLU A 133 12.17 6.07 -0.26
N ASN A 134 13.41 5.54 -0.31
CA ASN A 134 14.62 6.26 -0.72
C ASN A 134 15.21 5.76 -2.04
N LEU A 135 14.41 5.08 -2.87
CA LEU A 135 14.80 4.77 -4.24
C LEU A 135 15.07 6.06 -5.04
N GLY A 136 16.18 6.08 -5.76
CA GLY A 136 16.60 7.26 -6.52
C GLY A 136 15.71 7.55 -7.74
N ASN A 137 15.69 8.81 -8.16
CA ASN A 137 14.89 9.30 -9.30
C ASN A 137 15.21 8.62 -10.65
N GLY A 138 16.35 7.93 -10.75
CA GLY A 138 16.73 7.16 -11.94
C GLY A 138 16.03 5.80 -12.06
N THR A 139 15.24 5.39 -11.07
CA THR A 139 14.49 4.13 -11.11
C THR A 139 13.18 4.29 -11.86
N ARG A 140 12.74 3.21 -12.51
CA ARG A 140 11.48 3.21 -13.25
C ARG A 140 10.27 3.45 -12.34
N LEU A 141 10.30 2.90 -11.12
CA LEU A 141 9.26 3.09 -10.11
C LEU A 141 9.06 4.57 -9.78
N GLN A 142 10.13 5.31 -9.49
CA GLN A 142 10.04 6.75 -9.19
C GLN A 142 9.40 7.54 -10.34
N LYS A 143 9.76 7.21 -11.59
CA LYS A 143 9.15 7.86 -12.76
C LYS A 143 7.65 7.58 -12.87
N VAL A 144 7.23 6.35 -12.58
CA VAL A 144 5.81 5.97 -12.59
C VAL A 144 5.05 6.66 -11.45
N MET A 145 5.61 6.71 -10.25
CA MET A 145 5.06 7.45 -9.10
C MET A 145 4.90 8.94 -9.42
N GLU A 146 5.89 9.55 -10.05
CA GLU A 146 5.82 10.94 -10.52
C GLU A 146 4.65 11.14 -11.48
N TYR A 147 4.51 10.28 -12.50
CA TYR A 147 3.38 10.35 -13.43
C TYR A 147 2.04 10.28 -12.71
N ARG A 148 1.87 9.32 -11.80
CA ARG A 148 0.61 9.12 -11.07
C ARG A 148 0.27 10.31 -10.17
N THR A 149 1.27 10.91 -9.54
CA THR A 149 1.04 11.87 -8.45
C THR A 149 1.16 13.33 -8.84
N ILE A 150 1.73 13.68 -9.99
CA ILE A 150 1.79 15.08 -10.41
C ILE A 150 0.38 15.69 -10.58
N ASP A 151 0.20 16.91 -10.10
CA ASP A 151 -1.06 17.65 -10.27
C ASP A 151 -1.10 18.28 -11.67
N THR A 152 -1.88 17.69 -12.57
CA THR A 152 -2.05 18.20 -13.94
C THR A 152 -2.89 19.49 -14.00
N GLY A 153 -3.43 19.96 -12.88
CA GLY A 153 -4.02 21.29 -12.71
C GLY A 153 -3.02 22.34 -12.23
N ASN A 154 -1.77 21.97 -11.97
CA ASN A 154 -0.72 22.89 -11.53
C ASN A 154 -0.43 23.95 -12.60
N LYS A 155 -0.55 25.23 -12.22
CA LYS A 155 -0.33 26.38 -13.11
C LYS A 155 1.12 26.54 -13.57
N ASN A 156 2.07 25.88 -12.90
CA ASN A 156 3.48 25.88 -13.28
C ASN A 156 3.79 24.94 -14.45
N LEU A 157 2.84 24.08 -14.85
CA LEU A 157 2.98 23.22 -16.03
C LEU A 157 2.45 23.93 -17.27
N SER A 158 3.21 23.89 -18.35
CA SER A 158 2.74 24.28 -19.68
C SER A 158 1.57 23.39 -20.14
N LYS A 159 0.80 23.86 -21.13
CA LYS A 159 -0.32 23.07 -21.69
C LYS A 159 0.14 21.71 -22.21
N THR A 160 1.27 21.66 -22.90
CA THR A 160 1.86 20.43 -23.43
C THR A 160 2.26 19.47 -22.32
N GLU A 161 2.86 19.95 -21.23
CA GLU A 161 3.20 19.12 -20.08
C GLU A 161 1.94 18.57 -19.39
N GLN A 162 0.90 19.39 -19.21
CA GLN A 162 -0.37 18.93 -18.65
C GLN A 162 -0.98 17.81 -19.50
N GLU A 163 -0.99 17.95 -20.83
CA GLU A 163 -1.48 16.91 -21.74
C GLU A 163 -0.66 15.64 -21.67
N PHE A 164 0.67 15.76 -21.65
CA PHE A 164 1.59 14.63 -21.48
C PHE A 164 1.33 13.88 -20.17
N TYR A 165 1.29 14.58 -19.03
CA TYR A 165 1.06 13.94 -17.74
C TYR A 165 -0.36 13.37 -17.62
N ARG A 166 -1.38 13.97 -18.24
CA ARG A 166 -2.73 13.34 -18.33
C ARG A 166 -2.70 12.05 -19.14
N ALA A 167 -1.91 11.97 -20.21
CA ALA A 167 -1.74 10.72 -20.96
C ALA A 167 -1.02 9.66 -20.11
N MET A 168 0.07 10.05 -19.41
CA MET A 168 0.80 9.13 -18.55
C MET A 168 -0.04 8.66 -17.36
N GLN A 169 -0.87 9.51 -16.76
CA GLN A 169 -1.79 9.12 -15.69
C GLN A 169 -2.88 8.16 -16.16
N ARG A 170 -3.31 8.25 -17.42
CA ARG A 170 -4.26 7.28 -17.99
C ARG A 170 -3.60 5.93 -18.25
N TYR A 171 -2.33 5.93 -18.65
CA TYR A 171 -1.62 4.71 -18.99
C TYR A 171 -1.04 3.98 -17.76
N TYR A 172 -0.44 4.72 -16.83
CA TYR A 172 0.19 4.16 -15.63
C TYR A 172 -0.70 4.25 -14.39
N GLY A 173 -1.89 4.85 -14.47
CA GLY A 173 -2.79 4.99 -13.33
C GLY A 173 -3.15 3.63 -12.73
N LEU A 174 -3.22 3.57 -11.41
CA LEU A 174 -3.77 2.40 -10.73
C LEU A 174 -5.29 2.45 -10.91
N GLU A 175 -5.88 1.32 -11.31
CA GLU A 175 -7.33 1.22 -11.37
C GLU A 175 -7.91 1.40 -9.96
N PRO A 176 -9.02 2.14 -9.79
CA PRO A 176 -9.70 2.15 -8.51
C PRO A 176 -10.10 0.71 -8.19
N LYS A 177 -9.67 0.19 -7.03
CA LYS A 177 -10.25 -1.03 -6.47
C LYS A 177 -11.73 -0.70 -6.23
N LEU A 178 -12.59 -1.11 -7.17
CA LEU A 178 -14.01 -0.82 -7.10
C LEU A 178 -14.50 -1.30 -5.73
N PRO A 179 -15.31 -0.51 -4.99
CA PRO A 179 -16.06 -1.09 -3.89
C PRO A 179 -16.83 -2.30 -4.43
N PRO A 180 -17.14 -3.32 -3.61
CA PRO A 180 -17.91 -4.45 -4.09
C PRO A 180 -19.21 -3.85 -4.64
N MET A 181 -19.55 -4.17 -5.89
CA MET A 181 -20.84 -3.74 -6.42
C MET A 181 -21.90 -4.14 -5.42
N SER A 182 -22.74 -3.18 -5.03
CA SER A 182 -23.95 -3.50 -4.29
C SER A 182 -24.74 -4.54 -5.08
N GLU A 183 -25.51 -5.39 -4.40
CA GLU A 183 -26.35 -6.40 -5.06
C GLU A 183 -27.24 -5.75 -6.15
N LYS A 184 -27.68 -4.51 -5.90
CA LYS A 184 -28.41 -3.68 -6.85
C LYS A 184 -27.59 -3.36 -8.11
N GLU A 185 -26.33 -2.96 -7.96
CA GLU A 185 -25.44 -2.68 -9.10
C GLU A 185 -25.09 -3.96 -9.89
N ARG A 186 -24.88 -5.11 -9.22
CA ARG A 186 -24.68 -6.41 -9.89
C ARG A 186 -25.89 -6.81 -10.73
N LEU A 187 -27.09 -6.66 -10.18
CA LEU A 187 -28.34 -6.96 -10.90
C LEU A 187 -28.55 -6.01 -12.09
N ILE A 188 -28.15 -4.74 -11.96
CA ILE A 188 -28.19 -3.78 -13.07
C ILE A 188 -27.17 -4.17 -14.16
N GLU A 189 -25.94 -4.51 -13.79
CA GLU A 189 -24.90 -4.93 -14.73
C GLU A 189 -25.32 -6.21 -15.49
N GLU A 190 -25.81 -7.22 -14.78
CA GLU A 190 -26.27 -8.48 -15.37
C GLU A 190 -27.47 -8.25 -16.31
N ALA A 191 -28.43 -7.41 -15.90
CA ALA A 191 -29.53 -7.00 -16.78
C ALA A 191 -29.03 -6.24 -18.02
N LEU A 192 -28.06 -5.34 -17.90
CA LEU A 192 -27.50 -4.62 -19.05
C LEU A 192 -26.75 -5.55 -20.03
N ILE A 193 -25.97 -6.49 -19.51
CA ILE A 193 -25.22 -7.48 -20.32
C ILE A 193 -26.18 -8.39 -21.11
N HIS A 194 -27.31 -8.76 -20.50
CA HIS A 194 -28.30 -9.65 -21.11
C HIS A 194 -29.46 -8.92 -21.81
N GLY A 195 -29.39 -7.58 -21.92
CA GLY A 195 -30.45 -6.77 -22.56
C GLY A 195 -31.79 -6.76 -21.80
N GLY A 196 -31.77 -7.04 -20.50
CA GLY A 196 -32.90 -7.00 -19.59
C GLY A 196 -33.30 -5.58 -19.15
N ASP A 197 -34.52 -5.46 -18.64
CA ASP A 197 -35.09 -4.20 -18.15
C ASP A 197 -34.63 -3.88 -16.73
N VAL A 198 -33.92 -2.76 -16.59
CA VAL A 198 -33.38 -2.25 -15.31
C VAL A 198 -34.34 -1.32 -14.55
N SER A 199 -35.53 -1.02 -15.10
CA SER A 199 -36.47 -0.03 -14.53
C SER A 199 -36.94 -0.35 -13.11
N LYS A 200 -36.95 -1.64 -12.73
CA LYS A 200 -37.30 -2.09 -11.37
C LYS A 200 -36.12 -2.10 -10.40
N LEU A 201 -34.91 -1.90 -10.91
CA LEU A 201 -33.65 -1.95 -10.20
C LEU A 201 -33.03 -0.54 -10.04
N LEU A 202 -33.67 0.53 -10.53
CA LEU A 202 -33.26 1.92 -10.35
C LEU A 202 -33.99 2.54 -9.16
#